data_AF-A0A2Z7DBL0-F1
#
_entry.id   AF-A0A2Z7DBL0-F1
#
_cell.length_a   1.000
_cell.length_b   1.000
_cell.length_c   1.000
_cell.angle_alpha   90.00
_cell.angle_beta   90.00
_cell.angle_gamma   90.00
#
_symmetry.space_group_name_H-M   'P 1'
#
loop_
_entity.id
_entity.type
_entity.pdbx_description
1 polymer ?
#
loop_
_entity_poly.entity_id
_entity_poly.type
_entity_poly.pdbx_seq_one_letter_code
_entity_poly.pdbx_strand_id
1 'polypeptide(L)'
;MLRSFPYGVCGDVRRHLIPSIHRNISSTPHLAGSWMDKVKGVFTGRKTAEEAPQSMTLLQFADSMSQARKLGKLKKYVVGRGSEATFSDAFEKQEAIIRYLGGCDPTGENIQTSQKKEAAKQLNCTLTDVENALSKFTWAKEAEKKVRKLKEEGKPMPKSLAEVQKLMGSSPLDVARSSMLRSGQTSRNSPCPCGSKKLYKSLIASGTMGCFVKIAKYTVHAVNNLPPNSEPLVVRCQSGDDDLGYHTLAIGEDFNFSFCRRPNTLFFCHFWWGSKNKAFDAYNAKWSTDRCVGHHCYWAAKSDGIYFSGYYPPQTLSKAYDWE
;
A
#
# COMPACT_ATOMS: atom_id res chain seq x y z
N MET A 1 7.50 -21.95 46.41
CA MET A 1 7.75 -21.88 44.96
C MET A 1 6.47 -21.45 44.26
N LEU A 2 6.33 -20.15 43.99
CA LEU A 2 5.18 -19.58 43.30
C LEU A 2 5.54 -19.39 41.83
N ARG A 3 4.82 -20.05 40.92
CA ARG A 3 4.77 -19.71 39.50
C ARG A 3 3.47 -18.95 39.26
N SER A 4 3.57 -17.68 38.88
CA SER A 4 2.44 -16.86 38.45
C SER A 4 2.84 -16.11 37.19
N PHE A 5 2.29 -16.53 36.04
CA PHE A 5 2.27 -15.78 34.79
C PHE A 5 1.24 -14.64 34.88
N PRO A 6 1.48 -13.50 34.21
CA PRO A 6 0.43 -12.99 33.33
C PRO A 6 1.02 -12.39 32.04
N TYR A 7 0.94 -13.11 30.92
CA TYR A 7 0.89 -12.48 29.61
C TYR A 7 -0.58 -12.37 29.22
N GLY A 8 -1.11 -11.15 29.25
CA GLY A 8 -2.50 -10.85 28.89
C GLY A 8 -2.75 -11.16 27.41
N VAL A 9 -3.47 -12.26 27.16
CA VAL A 9 -4.05 -12.58 25.87
C VAL A 9 -5.15 -11.55 25.61
N CYS A 10 -5.11 -10.83 24.48
CA CYS A 10 -6.25 -10.00 24.07
C CYS A 10 -7.48 -10.90 23.96
N GLY A 11 -8.58 -10.52 24.61
CA GLY A 11 -9.71 -11.39 24.90
C GLY A 11 -10.12 -12.32 23.76
N ASP A 12 -10.37 -13.58 24.11
CA ASP A 12 -10.77 -14.66 23.21
C ASP A 12 -12.11 -14.33 22.53
N VAL A 13 -12.07 -13.72 21.33
CA VAL A 13 -13.24 -13.60 20.44
C VAL A 13 -13.33 -14.87 19.57
N ARG A 14 -13.39 -16.05 20.21
CA ARG A 14 -14.01 -17.24 19.59
C ARG A 14 -15.46 -17.31 20.02
N ARG A 15 -16.35 -16.86 19.14
CA ARG A 15 -17.55 -17.59 18.69
C ARG A 15 -18.38 -16.74 17.72
N HIS A 16 -18.71 -17.36 16.58
CA HIS A 16 -19.77 -17.02 15.61
C HIS A 16 -19.34 -16.22 14.36
N LEU A 17 -18.58 -16.89 13.49
CA LEU A 17 -18.69 -16.68 12.04
C LEU A 17 -18.93 -18.03 11.37
N ILE A 18 -20.19 -18.47 11.36
CA ILE A 18 -20.73 -19.40 10.36
C ILE A 18 -21.88 -18.65 9.68
N PRO A 19 -21.89 -18.44 8.35
CA PRO A 19 -22.96 -17.73 7.69
C PRO A 19 -24.17 -18.65 7.52
N SER A 20 -25.22 -18.40 8.29
CA SER A 20 -26.56 -18.95 8.08
C SER A 20 -27.29 -18.09 7.04
N ILE A 21 -27.62 -18.70 5.90
CA ILE A 21 -28.45 -18.14 4.84
C ILE A 21 -29.89 -18.08 5.34
N HIS A 22 -30.47 -16.88 5.47
CA HIS A 22 -31.92 -16.70 5.37
C HIS A 22 -32.25 -15.35 4.71
N ARG A 23 -33.06 -15.44 3.63
CA ARG A 23 -33.72 -14.32 2.97
C ARG A 23 -34.80 -13.75 3.88
N ASN A 24 -34.96 -12.43 3.88
CA ASN A 24 -36.27 -11.78 4.02
C ASN A 24 -36.28 -10.42 3.30
N ILE A 25 -37.44 -10.10 2.73
CA ILE A 25 -37.74 -9.01 1.78
C ILE A 25 -38.52 -7.91 2.50
N SER A 26 -38.43 -6.70 1.93
CA SER A 26 -39.28 -5.49 2.13
C SER A 26 -38.71 -4.50 3.16
N SER A 27 -38.62 -3.19 2.92
CA SER A 27 -39.41 -2.27 2.07
C SER A 27 -38.58 -1.05 1.64
N THR A 28 -38.78 -0.57 0.41
CA THR A 28 -38.17 0.66 -0.14
C THR A 28 -38.86 1.94 0.36
N PRO A 29 -38.11 2.93 0.87
CA PRO A 29 -38.41 4.34 0.68
C PRO A 29 -37.63 4.89 -0.51
N HIS A 30 -38.31 5.70 -1.30
CA HIS A 30 -37.84 6.33 -2.52
C HIS A 30 -36.83 7.47 -2.26
N LEU A 31 -35.99 7.69 -3.29
CA LEU A 31 -35.27 8.90 -3.70
C LEU A 31 -33.99 9.35 -2.99
N ALA A 32 -32.93 9.38 -3.82
CA ALA A 32 -31.90 10.41 -3.97
C ALA A 32 -30.98 10.75 -2.78
N GLY A 33 -29.67 10.48 -2.93
CA GLY A 33 -28.66 11.06 -2.05
C GLY A 33 -27.32 10.35 -2.06
N SER A 34 -26.28 11.11 -2.40
CA SER A 34 -24.91 10.67 -2.67
C SER A 34 -24.22 10.08 -1.43
N TRP A 35 -23.23 9.20 -1.65
CA TRP A 35 -22.39 8.56 -0.63
C TRP A 35 -21.80 9.55 0.39
N MET A 36 -21.54 10.79 -0.03
CA MET A 36 -21.03 11.85 0.85
C MET A 36 -22.04 12.31 1.92
N ASP A 37 -23.35 12.20 1.70
CA ASP A 37 -24.33 12.60 2.72
C ASP A 37 -24.45 11.57 3.85
N LYS A 38 -24.18 10.28 3.56
CA LYS A 38 -24.09 9.23 4.59
C LYS A 38 -22.79 9.33 5.40
N VAL A 39 -21.69 9.76 4.78
CA VAL A 39 -20.43 10.03 5.48
C VAL A 39 -20.52 11.35 6.26
N LYS A 40 -21.24 12.37 5.77
CA LYS A 40 -21.50 13.61 6.51
C LYS A 40 -22.20 13.37 7.84
N GLY A 41 -23.13 12.42 7.96
CA GLY A 41 -23.81 12.14 9.24
C GLY A 41 -22.85 11.74 10.36
N VAL A 42 -21.79 11.01 10.00
CA VAL A 42 -20.72 10.55 10.90
C VAL A 42 -19.82 11.73 11.33
N PHE A 43 -19.57 12.69 10.43
CA PHE A 43 -18.73 13.86 10.73
C PHE A 43 -19.52 15.09 11.26
N THR A 44 -20.84 15.14 11.08
CA THR A 44 -21.68 16.28 11.50
C THR A 44 -22.56 16.02 12.68
N GLY A 45 -22.67 14.82 13.24
CA GLY A 45 -23.45 14.56 14.45
C GLY A 45 -24.84 15.21 14.45
N ARG A 46 -25.87 14.47 14.02
CA ARG A 46 -27.24 14.74 14.47
C ARG A 46 -27.66 13.65 15.46
N LYS A 47 -27.91 14.13 16.69
CA LYS A 47 -28.32 13.42 17.89
C LYS A 47 -29.59 12.60 17.66
N THR A 48 -29.57 11.32 18.02
CA THR A 48 -30.59 10.83 18.95
C THR A 48 -30.08 11.19 20.36
N ALA A 49 -30.97 11.65 21.22
CA ALA A 49 -30.66 12.38 22.45
C ALA A 49 -29.72 11.64 23.44
N GLU A 50 -28.96 12.45 24.19
CA GLU A 50 -28.22 12.17 25.44
C GLU A 50 -27.04 11.17 25.43
N GLU A 51 -25.81 11.69 25.36
CA GLU A 51 -24.75 11.65 26.40
C GLU A 51 -23.36 12.01 25.80
N ALA A 52 -22.40 12.38 26.66
CA ALA A 52 -21.21 13.20 26.36
C ALA A 52 -19.99 12.42 25.76
N PRO A 53 -18.77 13.01 25.81
CA PRO A 53 -17.88 13.23 24.66
C PRO A 53 -17.04 11.99 24.30
N GLN A 54 -17.39 11.26 23.24
CA GLN A 54 -16.65 10.03 22.92
C GLN A 54 -15.83 10.20 21.65
N SER A 55 -14.50 10.14 21.83
CA SER A 55 -13.53 9.98 20.76
C SER A 55 -13.80 8.64 20.04
N MET A 56 -13.65 8.62 18.71
CA MET A 56 -13.83 7.41 17.92
C MET A 56 -12.92 6.28 18.44
N THR A 57 -13.55 5.15 18.80
CA THR A 57 -12.86 3.92 19.21
C THR A 57 -12.54 3.02 18.01
N LEU A 58 -11.61 2.08 18.16
CA LEU A 58 -11.27 1.10 17.12
C LEU A 58 -12.48 0.27 16.70
N LEU A 59 -13.35 -0.14 17.63
CA LEU A 59 -14.53 -0.94 17.32
C LEU A 59 -15.58 -0.13 16.54
N GLN A 60 -15.87 1.10 16.94
CA GLN A 60 -16.76 2.00 16.19
C GLN A 60 -16.22 2.30 14.78
N PHE A 61 -14.90 2.43 14.66
CA PHE A 61 -14.25 2.59 13.36
C PHE A 61 -14.41 1.33 12.49
N ALA A 62 -14.23 0.13 13.05
CA ALA A 62 -14.45 -1.13 12.33
C ALA A 62 -15.90 -1.28 11.85
N ASP A 63 -16.89 -0.91 12.66
CA ASP A 63 -18.29 -0.98 12.27
C ASP A 63 -18.62 0.02 11.17
N SER A 64 -18.01 1.21 11.21
CA SER A 64 -18.12 2.20 10.13
C SER A 64 -17.53 1.67 8.82
N MET A 65 -16.39 0.96 8.86
CA MET A 65 -15.81 0.29 7.69
C MET A 65 -16.74 -0.81 7.15
N SER A 66 -17.32 -1.62 8.03
CA SER A 66 -18.25 -2.70 7.67
C SER A 66 -19.52 -2.17 6.99
N GLN A 67 -20.09 -1.08 7.53
CA GLN A 67 -21.26 -0.42 6.96
C GLN A 67 -20.94 0.21 5.60
N ALA A 68 -19.78 0.87 5.46
CA ALA A 68 -19.34 1.43 4.19
C ALA A 68 -19.23 0.36 3.08
N ARG A 69 -18.77 -0.85 3.44
CA ARG A 69 -18.72 -2.02 2.56
C ARG A 69 -20.12 -2.49 2.14
N LYS A 70 -21.03 -2.70 3.11
CA LYS A 70 -22.41 -3.15 2.86
C LYS A 70 -23.23 -2.20 2.00
N LEU A 71 -22.91 -0.90 2.03
CA LEU A 71 -23.60 0.10 1.22
C LEU A 71 -23.24 0.04 -0.28
N GLY A 72 -22.29 -0.80 -0.71
CA GLY A 72 -21.99 -1.06 -2.14
C GLY A 72 -21.43 0.14 -2.91
N LYS A 73 -21.31 1.32 -2.28
CA LYS A 73 -20.87 2.58 -2.89
C LYS A 73 -19.34 2.70 -3.01
N LEU A 74 -18.59 1.68 -2.55
CA LEU A 74 -17.13 1.60 -2.70
C LEU A 74 -16.70 1.16 -4.10
N LYS A 75 -17.56 0.48 -4.88
CA LYS A 75 -17.28 0.05 -6.26
C LYS A 75 -16.77 1.19 -7.16
N LYS A 76 -17.33 2.39 -7.01
CA LYS A 76 -16.93 3.59 -7.76
C LYS A 76 -15.62 4.25 -7.29
N TYR A 77 -15.08 3.83 -6.15
CA TYR A 77 -13.79 4.29 -5.60
C TYR A 77 -12.69 3.25 -5.76
N VAL A 78 -13.01 2.07 -6.29
CA VAL A 78 -12.04 1.15 -6.88
C VAL A 78 -11.58 1.77 -8.21
N VAL A 79 -10.70 2.75 -8.13
CA VAL A 79 -10.05 3.34 -9.30
C VAL A 79 -8.64 2.78 -9.35
N GLY A 80 -8.43 1.73 -10.15
CA GLY A 80 -7.13 1.07 -10.29
C GLY A 80 -7.21 -0.41 -10.68
N ARG A 81 -6.05 -0.97 -11.07
CA ARG A 81 -5.80 -2.30 -11.67
C ARG A 81 -5.99 -3.50 -10.71
N GLY A 82 -6.80 -3.37 -9.65
CA GLY A 82 -7.10 -4.43 -8.68
C GLY A 82 -8.52 -4.96 -8.88
N SER A 83 -8.73 -6.26 -8.76
CA SER A 83 -10.08 -6.80 -8.81
C SER A 83 -10.92 -6.30 -7.62
N GLU A 84 -12.23 -6.18 -7.80
CA GLU A 84 -13.16 -5.85 -6.69
C GLU A 84 -12.96 -6.81 -5.50
N ALA A 85 -12.65 -8.09 -5.78
CA ALA A 85 -12.32 -9.09 -4.78
C ALA A 85 -11.05 -8.75 -4.00
N THR A 86 -9.95 -8.38 -4.69
CA THR A 86 -8.68 -8.01 -4.04
C THR A 86 -8.84 -6.78 -3.13
N PHE A 87 -9.67 -5.82 -3.53
CA PHE A 87 -9.99 -4.66 -2.69
C PHE A 87 -10.87 -5.07 -1.50
N SER A 88 -11.87 -5.91 -1.71
CA SER A 88 -12.71 -6.47 -0.63
C SER A 88 -11.87 -7.20 0.41
N ASP A 89 -10.96 -8.09 -0.03
CA ASP A 89 -10.08 -8.86 0.85
C ASP A 89 -9.14 -7.95 1.66
N ALA A 90 -8.61 -6.89 1.02
CA ALA A 90 -7.75 -5.92 1.71
C ALA A 90 -8.53 -5.09 2.75
N PHE A 91 -9.80 -4.78 2.48
CA PHE A 91 -10.67 -4.08 3.43
C PHE A 91 -11.08 -4.98 4.59
N GLU A 92 -11.45 -6.24 4.31
CA GLU A 92 -11.79 -7.23 5.34
C GLU A 92 -10.60 -7.50 6.25
N LYS A 93 -9.39 -7.58 5.70
CA LYS A 93 -8.15 -7.72 6.47
C LYS A 93 -7.93 -6.51 7.39
N GLN A 94 -8.13 -5.28 6.92
CA GLN A 94 -8.02 -4.07 7.76
C GLN A 94 -9.09 -4.04 8.86
N GLU A 95 -10.34 -4.38 8.53
CA GLU A 95 -11.45 -4.48 9.49
C GLU A 95 -11.15 -5.51 10.59
N ALA A 96 -10.66 -6.69 10.23
CA ALA A 96 -10.30 -7.75 11.16
C ALA A 96 -9.16 -7.35 12.11
N ILE A 97 -8.12 -6.70 11.59
CA ILE A 97 -7.01 -6.18 12.40
C ILE A 97 -7.52 -5.16 13.42
N ILE A 98 -8.30 -4.17 12.97
CA ILE A 98 -8.83 -3.12 13.84
C ILE A 98 -9.73 -3.71 14.93
N ARG A 99 -10.58 -4.71 14.60
CA ARG A 99 -11.40 -5.39 15.61
C ARG A 99 -10.59 -6.15 16.64
N TYR A 100 -9.60 -6.92 16.19
CA TYR A 100 -8.73 -7.66 17.09
C TYR A 100 -8.03 -6.72 18.08
N LEU A 101 -7.45 -5.64 17.56
CA LEU A 101 -6.76 -4.64 18.38
C LEU A 101 -7.70 -3.83 19.27
N GLY A 102 -8.94 -3.57 18.84
CA GLY A 102 -9.96 -2.95 19.66
C GLY A 102 -10.36 -3.79 20.87
N GLY A 103 -10.22 -5.12 20.79
CA GLY A 103 -10.33 -6.03 21.93
C GLY A 103 -9.13 -5.98 22.89
N CYS A 104 -7.99 -5.47 22.46
CA CYS A 104 -6.81 -5.22 23.31
C CYS A 104 -6.91 -3.85 24.02
N ASP A 105 -7.20 -2.79 23.25
CA ASP A 105 -7.37 -1.42 23.72
C ASP A 105 -8.36 -0.68 22.81
N PRO A 106 -9.57 -0.34 23.26
CA PRO A 106 -10.57 0.34 22.45
C PRO A 106 -10.11 1.70 21.89
N THR A 107 -9.17 2.37 22.57
CA THR A 107 -8.70 3.70 22.19
C THR A 107 -7.66 3.69 21.06
N GLY A 108 -6.95 2.56 20.93
CA GLY A 108 -5.84 2.35 20.01
C GLY A 108 -4.53 3.05 20.37
N GLU A 109 -4.44 3.68 21.55
CA GLU A 109 -3.31 4.51 21.98
C GLU A 109 -2.25 3.71 22.75
N ASN A 110 -2.65 2.64 23.45
CA ASN A 110 -1.81 1.86 24.36
C ASN A 110 -1.56 0.43 23.88
N ILE A 111 -1.54 0.21 22.56
CA ILE A 111 -1.33 -1.12 21.97
C ILE A 111 0.17 -1.45 21.96
N GLN A 112 0.54 -2.48 22.73
CA GLN A 112 1.92 -2.95 22.86
C GLN A 112 2.39 -3.75 21.62
N THR A 113 3.70 -3.77 21.39
CA THR A 113 4.32 -4.53 20.30
C THR A 113 4.03 -6.03 20.37
N SER A 114 3.89 -6.59 21.58
CA SER A 114 3.47 -7.98 21.80
C SER A 114 2.08 -8.25 21.22
N GLN A 115 1.11 -7.38 21.49
CA GLN A 115 -0.26 -7.48 20.99
C GLN A 115 -0.32 -7.32 19.47
N LYS A 116 0.50 -6.42 18.90
CA LYS A 116 0.61 -6.27 17.43
C LYS A 116 1.17 -7.53 16.76
N LYS A 117 2.19 -8.16 17.35
CA LYS A 117 2.77 -9.43 16.86
C LYS A 117 1.77 -10.58 16.96
N GLU A 118 1.01 -10.65 18.04
CA GLU A 118 -0.02 -11.67 18.21
C GLU A 118 -1.17 -11.47 17.20
N ALA A 119 -1.61 -10.23 16.97
CA ALA A 119 -2.59 -9.90 15.94
C ALA A 119 -2.15 -10.37 14.55
N ALA A 120 -0.89 -10.09 14.19
CA ALA A 120 -0.31 -10.51 12.92
C ALA A 120 -0.33 -12.04 12.76
N LYS A 121 0.01 -12.77 13.82
CA LYS A 121 0.01 -14.23 13.86
C LYS A 121 -1.40 -14.82 13.75
N GLN A 122 -2.36 -14.30 14.53
CA GLN A 122 -3.74 -14.81 14.58
C GLN A 122 -4.50 -14.57 13.27
N LEU A 123 -4.26 -13.43 12.62
CA LEU A 123 -4.95 -13.03 11.39
C LEU A 123 -4.20 -13.43 10.11
N ASN A 124 -3.11 -14.19 10.24
CA ASN A 124 -2.25 -14.57 9.12
C ASN A 124 -1.86 -13.36 8.23
N CYS A 125 -1.41 -12.29 8.86
CA CYS A 125 -0.97 -11.07 8.18
C CYS A 125 0.40 -10.62 8.68
N THR A 126 0.98 -9.60 8.04
CA THR A 126 2.29 -9.09 8.44
C THR A 126 2.15 -8.08 9.58
N LEU A 127 3.19 -7.91 10.40
CA LEU A 127 3.23 -6.83 11.38
C LEU A 127 3.05 -5.44 10.71
N THR A 128 3.51 -5.30 9.47
CA THR A 128 3.31 -4.12 8.63
C THR A 128 1.83 -3.87 8.33
N ASP A 129 1.04 -4.90 8.03
CA ASP A 129 -0.41 -4.76 7.86
C ASP A 129 -1.07 -4.23 9.12
N VAL A 130 -0.62 -4.71 10.29
CA VAL A 130 -1.10 -4.28 11.61
C VAL A 130 -0.80 -2.80 11.87
N GLU A 131 0.45 -2.37 11.62
CA GLU A 131 0.85 -0.97 11.79
C GLU A 131 0.17 -0.02 10.78
N ASN A 132 -0.05 -0.50 9.57
CA ASN A 132 -0.78 0.24 8.54
C ASN A 132 -2.23 0.48 8.91
N ALA A 133 -2.91 -0.53 9.45
CA ALA A 133 -4.28 -0.39 9.93
C ALA A 133 -4.36 0.62 11.08
N LEU A 134 -3.47 0.52 12.07
CA LEU A 134 -3.42 1.46 13.19
C LEU A 134 -3.14 2.89 12.73
N SER A 135 -2.20 3.09 11.82
CA SER A 135 -1.86 4.43 11.31
C SER A 135 -3.05 5.08 10.60
N LYS A 136 -3.83 4.30 9.83
CA LYS A 136 -5.05 4.78 9.17
C LYS A 136 -6.14 5.14 10.18
N PHE A 137 -6.30 4.35 11.24
CA PHE A 137 -7.22 4.66 12.33
C PHE A 137 -6.82 5.96 13.04
N THR A 138 -5.55 6.12 13.42
CA THR A 138 -5.05 7.34 14.07
C THR A 138 -5.33 8.57 13.22
N TRP A 139 -5.04 8.50 11.91
CA TRP A 139 -5.36 9.59 10.98
C TRP A 139 -6.86 9.90 10.96
N ALA A 140 -7.71 8.88 10.90
CA ALA A 140 -9.17 9.05 10.88
C ALA A 140 -9.69 9.72 12.16
N LYS A 141 -9.18 9.28 13.32
CA LYS A 141 -9.49 9.85 14.64
C LYS A 141 -9.07 11.32 14.73
N GLU A 142 -7.89 11.68 14.22
CA GLU A 142 -7.44 13.07 14.18
C GLU A 142 -8.23 13.93 13.20
N ALA A 143 -8.57 13.40 12.02
CA ALA A 143 -9.39 14.08 11.03
C ALA A 143 -10.78 14.40 11.59
N GLU A 144 -11.42 13.44 12.26
CA GLU A 144 -12.69 13.65 12.95
C GLU A 144 -12.57 14.74 14.02
N LYS A 145 -11.50 14.73 14.83
CA LYS A 145 -11.24 15.78 15.82
C LYS A 145 -11.14 17.16 15.19
N LYS A 146 -10.44 17.32 14.06
CA LYS A 146 -10.34 18.61 13.35
C LYS A 146 -11.67 19.05 12.72
N VAL A 147 -12.41 18.13 12.11
CA VAL A 147 -13.72 18.43 11.53
C VAL A 147 -14.72 18.85 12.60
N ARG A 148 -14.71 18.19 13.76
CA ARG A 148 -15.53 18.59 14.93
C ARG A 148 -15.17 19.99 15.41
N LYS A 149 -13.87 20.30 15.52
CA LYS A 149 -13.40 21.65 15.90
C LYS A 149 -13.89 22.73 14.92
N LEU A 150 -13.86 22.47 13.60
CA LEU A 150 -14.41 23.41 12.61
C LEU A 150 -15.91 23.63 12.79
N LYS A 151 -16.65 22.57 13.14
CA LYS A 151 -18.09 22.64 13.41
C LYS A 151 -18.40 23.49 14.65
N GLU A 152 -17.61 23.33 15.72
CA GLU A 152 -17.72 24.13 16.95
C GLU A 152 -17.38 25.60 16.70
N GLU A 153 -16.37 25.87 15.86
CA GLU A 153 -15.96 27.22 15.46
C GLU A 153 -16.91 27.87 14.41
N GLY A 154 -17.98 27.18 13.98
CA GLY A 154 -18.94 27.69 12.99
C GLY A 154 -18.39 27.80 11.57
N LYS A 155 -17.24 27.20 11.28
CA LYS A 155 -16.58 27.25 9.96
C LYS A 155 -17.23 26.28 8.97
N PRO A 156 -17.16 26.56 7.65
CA PRO A 156 -17.72 25.66 6.65
C PRO A 156 -17.05 24.29 6.73
N MET A 157 -17.88 23.26 6.85
CA MET A 157 -17.38 21.90 6.97
C MET A 157 -16.88 21.37 5.62
N PRO A 158 -15.78 20.59 5.60
CA PRO A 158 -15.33 19.91 4.40
C PRO A 158 -16.44 19.10 3.73
N LYS A 159 -16.64 19.32 2.44
CA LYS A 159 -17.65 18.62 1.62
C LYS A 159 -17.09 17.39 0.92
N SER A 160 -15.78 17.29 0.79
CA SER A 160 -15.08 16.22 0.07
C SER A 160 -13.90 15.67 0.86
N LEU A 161 -13.51 14.42 0.58
CA LEU A 161 -12.30 13.82 1.15
C LEU A 161 -11.04 14.63 0.78
N ALA A 162 -11.01 15.25 -0.40
CA ALA A 162 -9.91 16.12 -0.82
C ALA A 162 -9.78 17.36 0.07
N GLU A 163 -10.90 17.96 0.51
CA GLU A 163 -10.88 19.06 1.49
C GLU A 163 -10.42 18.59 2.87
N VAL A 164 -10.82 17.37 3.30
CA VAL A 164 -10.33 16.78 4.55
C VAL A 164 -8.82 16.52 4.48
N GLN A 165 -8.30 16.02 3.36
CA GLN A 165 -6.86 15.83 3.15
C GLN A 165 -6.10 17.16 3.18
N LYS A 166 -6.65 18.23 2.58
CA LYS A 166 -6.09 19.58 2.66
C LYS A 166 -6.06 20.10 4.10
N LEU A 167 -7.13 19.88 4.86
CA LEU A 167 -7.20 20.25 6.28
C LEU A 167 -6.20 19.47 7.16
N MET A 168 -5.97 18.21 6.81
CA MET A 168 -5.02 17.34 7.51
C MET A 168 -3.56 17.55 7.06
N GLY A 169 -3.34 18.18 5.90
CA GLY A 169 -2.01 18.33 5.29
C GLY A 169 -1.39 17.01 4.84
N SER A 170 -2.16 15.92 4.81
CA SER A 170 -1.70 14.56 4.48
C SER A 170 -2.88 13.66 4.12
N SER A 171 -2.62 12.58 3.37
CA SER A 171 -3.58 11.48 3.20
C SER A 171 -3.38 10.36 4.22
N PRO A 172 -4.40 9.49 4.45
CA PRO A 172 -4.24 8.31 5.32
C PRO A 172 -3.10 7.39 4.88
N LEU A 173 -2.86 7.30 3.57
CA LEU A 173 -1.76 6.51 3.00
C LEU A 173 -0.40 7.17 3.25
N ASP A 174 -0.33 8.50 3.19
CA ASP A 174 0.89 9.24 3.51
C ASP A 174 1.26 9.10 4.98
N VAL A 175 0.27 9.08 5.88
CA VAL A 175 0.52 8.85 7.31
C VAL A 175 0.95 7.42 7.58
N ALA A 176 0.28 6.42 7.02
CA ALA A 176 0.74 5.04 7.11
C ALA A 176 2.19 4.88 6.61
N ARG A 177 2.51 5.49 5.47
CA ARG A 177 3.88 5.54 4.94
C ARG A 177 4.84 6.25 5.91
N SER A 178 4.46 7.39 6.47
CA SER A 178 5.30 8.15 7.43
C SER A 178 5.51 7.44 8.77
N SER A 179 4.53 6.68 9.23
CA SER A 179 4.60 5.91 10.47
C SER A 179 5.51 4.71 10.29
N MET A 180 5.40 4.01 9.15
CA MET A 180 6.36 2.98 8.75
C MET A 180 7.80 3.52 8.61
N LEU A 181 7.94 4.76 8.12
CA LEU A 181 9.24 5.47 8.08
C LEU A 181 9.82 5.74 9.49
N ARG A 182 8.97 5.95 10.51
CA ARG A 182 9.38 6.23 11.89
C ARG A 182 9.63 4.97 12.73
N SER A 183 8.93 3.87 12.48
CA SER A 183 9.12 2.60 13.20
C SER A 183 10.36 1.81 12.74
N GLY A 184 11.11 2.33 11.76
CA GLY A 184 12.26 1.61 11.18
C GLY A 184 11.86 0.40 10.32
N GLN A 185 10.56 0.15 10.15
CA GLN A 185 9.99 -0.87 9.27
C GLN A 185 9.72 -0.29 7.89
N THR A 186 10.74 0.37 7.32
CA THR A 186 10.71 0.85 5.94
C THR A 186 10.84 -0.32 4.99
N SER A 187 9.92 -0.41 4.03
CA SER A 187 10.18 -1.18 2.81
C SER A 187 11.46 -0.66 2.14
N ARG A 188 12.32 -1.59 1.67
CA ARG A 188 13.47 -1.24 0.82
C ARG A 188 12.97 -0.36 -0.32
N ASN A 189 13.64 0.77 -0.56
CA ASN A 189 13.30 1.75 -1.61
C ASN A 189 12.15 2.73 -1.29
N SER A 190 11.86 3.02 -0.02
CA SER A 190 10.99 4.15 0.34
C SER A 190 11.71 5.51 0.19
N PRO A 191 11.05 6.61 -0.24
CA PRO A 191 11.67 7.93 -0.34
C PRO A 191 12.24 8.45 1.00
N CYS A 192 13.41 9.10 0.96
CA CYS A 192 14.07 9.68 2.12
C CYS A 192 13.21 10.81 2.71
N PRO A 193 12.95 10.80 4.03
CA PRO A 193 12.24 11.89 4.70
C PRO A 193 12.99 13.23 4.67
N CYS A 194 14.25 13.24 4.23
CA CYS A 194 15.09 14.42 4.07
C CYS A 194 14.77 15.27 2.83
N GLY A 195 13.73 14.93 2.04
CA GLY A 195 13.33 15.70 0.85
C GLY A 195 14.29 15.62 -0.34
N SER A 196 15.37 14.83 -0.22
CA SER A 196 16.44 14.75 -1.21
C SER A 196 16.09 13.99 -2.50
N LYS A 197 14.84 13.54 -2.66
CA LYS A 197 14.38 12.59 -3.71
C LYS A 197 15.18 11.27 -3.77
N LYS A 198 16.12 11.03 -2.86
CA LYS A 198 16.86 9.77 -2.71
C LYS A 198 16.05 8.79 -1.88
N LEU A 199 16.29 7.50 -2.04
CA LEU A 199 15.65 6.45 -1.24
C LEU A 199 16.31 6.34 0.15
N TYR A 200 15.53 6.06 1.19
CA TYR A 200 15.99 5.84 2.55
C TYR A 200 16.93 4.62 2.61
N LYS A 201 18.18 4.83 3.03
CA LYS A 201 19.14 3.79 3.45
C LYS A 201 19.26 3.87 4.97
N SER A 202 18.70 2.89 5.69
CA SER A 202 18.89 2.78 7.14
C SER A 202 20.39 2.72 7.46
N LEU A 203 20.82 3.55 8.40
CA LEU A 203 22.13 3.45 9.06
C LEU A 203 22.14 2.19 9.93
N ILE A 204 22.44 1.05 9.31
CA ILE A 204 23.24 0.04 10.00
C ILE A 204 24.68 0.44 9.77
N ALA A 205 25.45 0.49 10.86
CA ALA A 205 26.85 0.85 10.94
C ALA A 205 27.63 0.56 9.66
N SER A 206 28.37 1.56 9.19
CA SER A 206 29.36 1.56 8.10
C SER A 206 29.64 0.16 7.52
N GLY A 207 28.81 -0.20 6.56
CA GLY A 207 28.90 -1.44 5.81
C GLY A 207 27.91 -1.28 4.69
N THR A 208 28.39 -1.18 3.45
CA THR A 208 27.55 -1.36 2.28
C THR A 208 26.63 -2.55 2.57
N MET A 209 25.31 -2.35 2.55
CA MET A 209 24.34 -3.45 2.61
C MET A 209 24.43 -4.20 1.28
N GLY A 210 25.58 -4.85 1.08
CA GLY A 210 25.76 -5.91 0.13
C GLY A 210 24.80 -7.01 0.51
N CYS A 211 24.41 -7.76 -0.50
CA CYS A 211 23.78 -9.03 -0.26
C CYS A 211 24.65 -9.83 0.74
N PHE A 212 24.04 -10.58 1.65
CA PHE A 212 24.79 -11.50 2.53
C PHE A 212 25.83 -12.26 1.68
N VAL A 213 27.03 -12.53 2.20
CA VAL A 213 28.24 -12.97 1.46
C VAL A 213 28.03 -14.13 0.45
N LYS A 214 26.88 -14.82 0.48
CA LYS A 214 26.49 -15.90 -0.45
C LYS A 214 25.38 -15.55 -1.46
N ILE A 215 24.81 -14.36 -1.45
CA ILE A 215 23.71 -13.97 -2.33
C ILE A 215 24.25 -12.97 -3.36
N ALA A 216 24.13 -13.30 -4.64
CA ALA A 216 24.54 -12.41 -5.72
C ALA A 216 23.59 -11.20 -5.84
N LYS A 217 24.16 -10.01 -6.04
CA LYS A 217 23.42 -8.77 -6.30
C LYS A 217 23.24 -8.62 -7.81
N TYR A 218 22.00 -8.52 -8.27
CA TYR A 218 21.66 -8.25 -9.66
C TYR A 218 21.15 -6.81 -9.82
N THR A 219 21.36 -6.22 -10.99
CA THR A 219 20.82 -4.91 -11.35
C THR A 219 20.10 -4.99 -12.69
N VAL A 220 18.87 -4.51 -12.74
CA VAL A 220 18.10 -4.37 -13.97
C VAL A 220 18.17 -2.90 -14.39
N HIS A 221 18.46 -2.66 -15.67
CA HIS A 221 18.49 -1.35 -16.30
C HIS A 221 17.38 -1.28 -17.35
N ALA A 222 16.65 -0.18 -17.36
CA ALA A 222 15.64 0.16 -18.35
C ALA A 222 15.98 1.52 -18.94
N VAL A 223 16.46 1.51 -20.17
CA VAL A 223 17.05 2.69 -20.81
C VAL A 223 16.22 3.14 -22.00
N ASN A 224 15.98 4.44 -22.05
CA ASN A 224 15.34 5.07 -23.20
C ASN A 224 16.38 5.40 -24.29
N ASN A 225 16.53 4.52 -25.28
CA ASN A 225 17.38 4.74 -26.47
C ASN A 225 16.54 5.07 -27.72
N LEU A 226 15.44 5.81 -27.54
CA LEU A 226 14.61 6.28 -28.64
C LEU A 226 15.27 7.47 -29.37
N PRO A 227 14.89 7.72 -30.64
CA PRO A 227 15.40 8.85 -31.40
C PRO A 227 15.12 10.21 -30.72
N PRO A 228 15.92 11.25 -31.00
CA PRO A 228 15.63 12.63 -30.59
C PRO A 228 14.20 13.05 -30.96
N ASN A 229 13.55 13.85 -30.10
CA ASN A 229 12.16 14.31 -30.27
C ASN A 229 11.08 13.21 -30.23
N SER A 230 11.40 12.04 -29.67
CA SER A 230 10.40 11.00 -29.40
C SER A 230 9.54 11.37 -28.20
N GLU A 231 8.28 10.88 -28.20
CA GLU A 231 7.43 10.87 -27.02
C GLU A 231 8.15 10.22 -25.82
N PRO A 232 7.89 10.66 -24.57
CA PRO A 232 8.51 10.09 -23.39
C PRO A 232 8.25 8.59 -23.25
N LEU A 233 9.27 7.84 -22.85
CA LEU A 233 9.11 6.41 -22.53
C LEU A 233 8.62 6.29 -21.09
N VAL A 234 7.45 5.69 -20.90
CA VAL A 234 6.98 5.33 -19.56
C VAL A 234 7.35 3.88 -19.29
N VAL A 235 7.98 3.64 -18.14
CA VAL A 235 8.40 2.31 -17.70
C VAL A 235 7.76 2.01 -16.36
N ARG A 236 7.22 0.81 -16.20
CA ARG A 236 6.84 0.27 -14.89
C ARG A 236 7.42 -1.11 -14.72
N CYS A 237 8.14 -1.30 -13.64
CA CYS A 237 8.70 -2.60 -13.27
C CYS A 237 8.16 -3.03 -11.91
N GLN A 238 7.87 -4.31 -11.76
CA GLN A 238 7.41 -4.86 -10.49
C GLN A 238 7.78 -6.35 -10.35
N SER A 239 7.79 -6.83 -9.11
CA SER A 239 7.83 -8.25 -8.76
C SER A 239 6.46 -8.68 -8.22
N GLY A 240 6.38 -9.92 -7.71
CA GLY A 240 5.18 -10.39 -6.99
C GLY A 240 4.92 -9.61 -5.70
N ASP A 241 5.96 -9.13 -5.03
CA ASP A 241 5.87 -8.49 -3.71
C ASP A 241 6.12 -6.97 -3.75
N ASP A 242 6.83 -6.48 -4.76
CA ASP A 242 7.32 -5.09 -4.85
C ASP A 242 6.93 -4.43 -6.17
N ASP A 243 6.11 -3.37 -6.12
CA ASP A 243 5.87 -2.49 -7.28
C ASP A 243 6.83 -1.29 -7.23
N LEU A 244 7.69 -1.15 -8.25
CA LEU A 244 8.65 -0.06 -8.33
C LEU A 244 8.03 1.22 -8.92
N GLY A 245 6.75 1.18 -9.31
CA GLY A 245 5.99 2.32 -9.80
C GLY A 245 6.25 2.65 -11.26
N TYR A 246 5.61 3.73 -11.71
CA TYR A 246 5.79 4.28 -13.05
C TYR A 246 6.90 5.33 -13.06
N HIS A 247 7.77 5.25 -14.05
CA HIS A 247 8.86 6.18 -14.31
C HIS A 247 8.74 6.70 -15.73
N THR A 248 8.80 8.01 -15.91
CA THR A 248 8.83 8.63 -17.25
C THR A 248 10.27 8.99 -17.55
N LEU A 249 10.85 8.38 -18.57
CA LEU A 249 12.28 8.46 -18.88
C LEU A 249 12.50 9.42 -20.05
N ALA A 250 13.37 10.41 -19.83
CA ALA A 250 13.93 11.22 -20.91
C ALA A 250 14.86 10.37 -21.80
N ILE A 251 15.16 10.87 -22.99
CA ILE A 251 16.07 10.18 -23.92
C ILE A 251 17.46 10.06 -23.28
N GLY A 252 18.03 8.85 -23.31
CA GLY A 252 19.30 8.49 -22.68
C GLY A 252 19.21 8.22 -21.17
N GLU A 253 18.04 8.40 -20.55
CA GLU A 253 17.86 8.14 -19.11
C GLU A 253 17.80 6.63 -18.84
N ASP A 254 18.48 6.22 -17.76
CA ASP A 254 18.51 4.85 -17.25
C ASP A 254 17.77 4.76 -15.91
N PHE A 255 16.60 4.14 -15.93
CA PHE A 255 15.96 3.66 -14.72
C PHE A 255 16.54 2.29 -14.34
N ASN A 256 17.28 2.26 -13.23
CA ASN A 256 17.83 1.01 -12.72
C ASN A 256 17.44 0.74 -11.26
N PHE A 257 17.39 -0.55 -10.94
CA PHE A 257 17.19 -1.02 -9.58
C PHE A 257 17.99 -2.28 -9.34
N SER A 258 18.49 -2.43 -8.10
CA SER A 258 19.24 -3.62 -7.70
C SER A 258 18.49 -4.43 -6.66
N PHE A 259 18.68 -5.73 -6.69
CA PHE A 259 18.13 -6.68 -5.71
C PHE A 259 19.11 -7.83 -5.45
N CYS A 260 18.85 -8.55 -4.38
CA CYS A 260 19.59 -9.77 -4.03
C CYS A 260 18.85 -10.98 -4.56
N ARG A 261 19.52 -11.81 -5.37
CA ARG A 261 18.89 -12.96 -6.05
C ARG A 261 18.35 -13.97 -5.04
N ARG A 262 17.04 -14.24 -5.10
CA ARG A 262 16.41 -15.41 -4.46
C ARG A 262 15.96 -16.39 -5.54
N PRO A 263 15.79 -17.70 -5.22
CA PRO A 263 15.44 -18.72 -6.22
C PRO A 263 14.12 -18.47 -6.97
N ASN A 264 13.19 -17.73 -6.37
CA ASN A 264 11.87 -17.43 -6.95
C ASN A 264 11.72 -15.96 -7.36
N THR A 265 12.82 -15.22 -7.51
CA THR A 265 12.75 -13.81 -7.90
C THR A 265 12.34 -13.66 -9.36
N LEU A 266 11.29 -12.87 -9.59
CA LEU A 266 10.78 -12.46 -10.90
C LEU A 266 10.54 -10.96 -10.88
N PHE A 267 11.05 -10.25 -11.88
CA PHE A 267 10.67 -8.88 -12.18
C PHE A 267 10.16 -8.82 -13.61
N PHE A 268 8.97 -8.25 -13.78
CA PHE A 268 8.40 -7.95 -15.09
C PHE A 268 8.31 -6.44 -15.26
N CYS A 269 8.61 -5.98 -16.47
CA CYS A 269 8.54 -4.58 -16.84
C CYS A 269 7.53 -4.40 -17.98
N HIS A 270 6.86 -3.26 -17.99
CA HIS A 270 5.98 -2.82 -19.05
C HIS A 270 6.45 -1.44 -19.50
N PHE A 271 6.74 -1.33 -20.79
CA PHE A 271 7.17 -0.12 -21.44
C PHE A 271 6.02 0.43 -22.29
N TRP A 272 5.80 1.74 -22.25
CA TRP A 272 4.85 2.46 -23.08
C TRP A 272 5.55 3.61 -23.79
N TRP A 273 5.32 3.72 -25.09
CA TRP A 273 5.84 4.79 -25.93
C TRP A 273 4.77 5.23 -26.92
N GLY A 274 4.08 6.34 -26.60
CA GLY A 274 2.90 6.78 -27.36
C GLY A 274 1.81 5.70 -27.37
N SER A 275 1.42 5.24 -28.56
CA SER A 275 0.46 4.14 -28.73
C SER A 275 1.10 2.74 -28.64
N LYS A 276 2.44 2.64 -28.70
CA LYS A 276 3.17 1.38 -28.64
C LYS A 276 3.38 0.94 -27.20
N ASN A 277 3.31 -0.35 -26.94
CA ASN A 277 3.63 -0.86 -25.62
C ASN A 277 4.20 -2.28 -25.66
N LYS A 278 4.92 -2.67 -24.60
CA LYS A 278 5.36 -4.06 -24.46
C LYS A 278 5.59 -4.43 -23.01
N ALA A 279 4.99 -5.54 -22.57
CA ALA A 279 5.27 -6.16 -21.27
C ALA A 279 6.17 -7.39 -21.46
N PHE A 280 7.16 -7.56 -20.57
CA PHE A 280 8.11 -8.66 -20.62
C PHE A 280 8.75 -8.96 -19.25
N ASP A 281 9.27 -10.17 -19.09
CA ASP A 281 10.09 -10.55 -17.94
C ASP A 281 11.47 -9.89 -18.05
N ALA A 282 11.73 -8.90 -17.20
CA ALA A 282 13.02 -8.19 -17.15
C ALA A 282 14.09 -8.98 -16.39
N TYR A 283 13.68 -9.82 -15.45
CA TYR A 283 14.52 -10.79 -14.77
C TYR A 283 13.69 -11.98 -14.30
N ASN A 284 14.18 -13.20 -14.50
CA ASN A 284 13.54 -14.39 -13.95
C ASN A 284 14.60 -15.40 -13.47
N ALA A 285 14.58 -15.71 -12.18
CA ALA A 285 15.51 -16.66 -11.58
C ALA A 285 15.36 -18.10 -12.11
N LYS A 286 14.25 -18.40 -12.80
CA LYS A 286 13.93 -19.72 -13.37
C LYS A 286 14.30 -19.86 -14.85
N TRP A 287 14.95 -18.87 -15.47
CA TRP A 287 15.47 -19.06 -16.82
C TRP A 287 16.48 -20.21 -16.85
N SER A 288 16.42 -21.04 -17.90
CA SER A 288 17.27 -22.22 -18.07
C SER A 288 18.76 -21.86 -18.14
N THR A 289 19.07 -20.67 -18.63
CA THR A 289 20.40 -20.07 -18.64
C THR A 289 20.35 -18.70 -17.96
N ASP A 290 21.41 -18.36 -17.21
CA ASP A 290 21.51 -17.02 -16.65
C ASP A 290 21.77 -16.02 -17.77
N ARG A 291 20.71 -15.32 -18.19
CA ARG A 291 20.80 -14.30 -19.24
C ARG A 291 21.52 -13.04 -18.77
N CYS A 292 21.63 -12.83 -17.46
CA CYS A 292 22.21 -11.64 -16.86
C CYS A 292 23.60 -11.97 -16.32
N VAL A 293 24.48 -12.41 -17.22
CA VAL A 293 25.80 -13.01 -16.92
C VAL A 293 26.68 -12.12 -16.06
N GLY A 294 26.69 -10.80 -16.30
CA GLY A 294 27.42 -9.83 -15.47
C GLY A 294 26.72 -9.47 -14.16
N HIS A 295 25.66 -10.19 -13.79
CA HIS A 295 24.64 -9.78 -12.82
C HIS A 295 23.92 -8.48 -13.22
N HIS A 296 23.90 -8.19 -14.52
CA HIS A 296 23.22 -7.04 -15.11
C HIS A 296 22.23 -7.51 -16.16
N CYS A 297 21.00 -7.01 -16.10
CA CYS A 297 20.00 -7.20 -17.13
C CYS A 297 19.73 -5.85 -17.77
N TYR A 298 20.30 -5.60 -18.95
CA TYR A 298 20.19 -4.32 -19.61
C TYR A 298 19.11 -4.36 -20.69
N TRP A 299 18.06 -3.58 -20.49
CA TRP A 299 16.94 -3.43 -21.42
C TRP A 299 16.92 -2.04 -22.01
N ALA A 300 16.87 -1.95 -23.34
CA ALA A 300 16.81 -0.68 -24.06
C ALA A 300 15.61 -0.63 -25.00
N ALA A 301 14.82 0.43 -24.88
CA ALA A 301 13.78 0.76 -25.85
C ALA A 301 14.40 1.43 -27.07
N LYS A 302 14.14 0.91 -28.27
CA LYS A 302 14.47 1.54 -29.55
C LYS A 302 13.21 1.71 -30.39
N SER A 303 13.32 2.43 -31.50
CA SER A 303 12.18 2.76 -32.37
C SER A 303 11.44 1.55 -32.94
N ASP A 304 12.15 0.44 -33.12
CA ASP A 304 11.64 -0.80 -33.73
C ASP A 304 11.36 -1.92 -32.71
N GLY A 305 11.79 -1.80 -31.45
CA GLY A 305 11.49 -2.80 -30.42
C GLY A 305 12.30 -2.65 -29.14
N ILE A 306 12.25 -3.68 -28.31
CA ILE A 306 12.98 -3.79 -27.05
C ILE A 306 14.21 -4.69 -27.24
N TYR A 307 15.36 -4.18 -26.81
CA TYR A 307 16.65 -4.86 -26.90
C TYR A 307 17.15 -5.28 -25.52
N PHE A 308 17.94 -6.35 -25.49
CA PHE A 308 18.50 -6.94 -24.28
C PHE A 308 20.03 -7.13 -24.37
N SER A 309 20.71 -6.98 -23.23
CA SER A 309 22.09 -7.44 -22.99
C SER A 309 22.24 -7.97 -21.57
N GLY A 310 23.02 -9.04 -21.40
CA GLY A 310 23.37 -9.63 -20.10
C GLY A 310 24.53 -8.94 -19.37
N TYR A 311 25.03 -7.83 -19.91
CA TYR A 311 26.20 -7.11 -19.42
C TYR A 311 25.90 -5.62 -19.32
N TYR A 312 26.62 -4.95 -18.42
CA TYR A 312 26.66 -3.49 -18.32
C TYR A 312 28.12 -3.01 -18.24
N PRO A 313 28.55 -2.05 -19.07
CA PRO A 313 27.82 -1.50 -20.22
C PRO A 313 27.52 -2.57 -21.28
N PRO A 314 26.46 -2.40 -22.11
CA PRO A 314 26.10 -3.40 -23.10
C PRO A 314 27.16 -3.46 -24.22
N GLN A 315 27.80 -4.62 -24.39
CA GLN A 315 28.73 -4.86 -25.49
C GLN A 315 27.98 -5.11 -26.81
N THR A 316 26.92 -5.93 -26.73
CA THR A 316 26.02 -6.24 -27.84
C THR A 316 24.58 -6.18 -27.35
N LEU A 317 23.70 -5.58 -28.17
CA LEU A 317 22.27 -5.53 -27.93
C LEU A 317 21.55 -6.42 -28.95
N SER A 318 20.88 -7.46 -28.48
CA SER A 318 20.01 -8.30 -29.29
C SER A 318 18.56 -7.87 -29.15
N LYS A 319 17.83 -7.76 -30.26
CA LYS A 319 16.39 -7.48 -30.23
C LYS A 319 15.68 -8.66 -29.56
N ALA A 320 14.97 -8.39 -28.48
CA ALA A 320 14.26 -9.40 -27.70
C ALA A 320 12.77 -9.42 -28.02
N TYR A 321 12.19 -8.24 -28.28
CA TYR A 321 10.76 -8.10 -28.54
C TYR A 321 10.48 -6.99 -29.56
N ASP A 322 9.47 -7.19 -30.38
CA ASP A 322 8.83 -6.10 -31.12
C ASP A 322 7.84 -5.35 -30.22
N TRP A 323 7.57 -4.09 -30.55
CA TRP A 323 6.46 -3.34 -29.98
C TRP A 323 5.12 -3.97 -30.35
N GLU A 324 4.14 -3.87 -29.46
CA GLU A 324 2.72 -4.09 -29.76
C GLU A 324 2.04 -2.77 -30.13
#